data_AF-A0AAN8H6U7-F1
#
_entry.id   AF-A0AAN8H6U7-F1
#
_cell.length_a   1.000
_cell.length_b   1.000
_cell.length_c   1.000
_cell.angle_alpha   90.00
_cell.angle_beta   90.00
_cell.angle_gamma   90.00
#
_symmetry.space_group_name_H-M   'P 1'
#
loop_
_entity.id
_entity.type
_entity.pdbx_description
1 polymer ?
#
loop_
_entity_poly.entity_id
_entity_poly.type
_entity_poly.pdbx_seq_one_letter_code
_entity_poly.pdbx_strand_id
1 'polypeptide(L)'
;MREMMERAGNSHLLTVLSYKNAGHLIEPPFTPFTRASTFKSVTNPPFTMMALWGGELVAHSRAQDDAWRKTPVFLRENLYVGMKPGASFSNL
;
A
#
# COMPACT_ATOMS: atom_id res chain seq x y z
N MET A 1 11.54 6.15 5.97
CA MET A 1 11.09 6.96 4.81
C MET A 1 10.74 8.39 5.19
N ARG A 2 9.73 8.64 6.06
CA ARG A 2 9.27 10.00 6.42
C ARG A 2 10.41 10.92 6.89
N GLU A 3 11.10 10.54 7.95
CA GLU A 3 12.22 11.33 8.51
C GLU A 3 13.35 11.55 7.48
N MET A 4 13.62 10.55 6.64
CA MET A 4 14.62 10.68 5.57
C MET A 4 14.19 11.72 4.53
N MET A 5 12.93 11.70 4.08
CA MET A 5 12.41 12.68 3.13
C MET A 5 12.37 14.10 3.72
N GLU A 6 12.05 14.20 5.02
CA GLU A 6 12.06 15.46 5.76
C GLU A 6 13.47 16.06 5.82
N ARG A 7 14.48 15.27 6.21
CA ARG A 7 15.88 15.72 6.23
C ARG A 7 16.40 16.16 4.86
N ALA A 8 15.87 15.57 3.79
CA ALA A 8 16.21 15.94 2.42
C ALA A 8 15.44 17.15 1.87
N GLY A 9 14.50 17.74 2.63
CA GLY A 9 13.63 18.84 2.14
C GLY A 9 12.53 18.39 1.17
N ASN A 10 12.36 17.08 0.98
CA ASN A 10 11.46 16.47 0.00
C ASN A 10 10.15 15.94 0.62
N SER A 11 9.79 16.42 1.82
CA SER A 11 8.56 15.99 2.51
C SER A 11 7.30 16.21 1.68
N HIS A 12 7.25 17.28 0.88
CA HIS A 12 6.15 17.62 -0.02
C HIS A 12 5.92 16.62 -1.16
N LEU A 13 6.90 15.76 -1.46
CA LEU A 13 6.79 14.68 -2.46
C LEU A 13 6.29 13.36 -1.85
N LEU A 14 6.08 13.30 -0.53
CA LEU A 14 5.71 12.08 0.17
C LEU A 14 4.28 12.17 0.73
N THR A 15 3.42 11.26 0.28
CA THR A 15 2.15 10.95 0.95
C THR A 15 2.26 9.58 1.63
N VAL A 16 1.86 9.49 2.90
CA VAL A 16 1.87 8.22 3.65
C VAL A 16 0.44 7.87 4.05
N LEU A 17 -0.03 6.72 3.57
CA LEU A 17 -1.30 6.14 3.96
C LEU A 17 -1.02 5.03 4.99
N SER A 18 -1.76 5.02 6.10
CA SER A 18 -1.63 3.99 7.13
C SER A 18 -3.01 3.40 7.42
N TYR A 19 -3.14 2.10 7.17
CA TYR A 19 -4.37 1.37 7.39
C TYR A 19 -4.26 0.53 8.66
N LYS A 20 -4.93 0.98 9.72
CA LYS A 20 -4.98 0.24 10.98
C LYS A 20 -5.62 -1.14 10.73
N ASN A 21 -5.05 -2.18 11.34
CA ASN A 21 -5.49 -3.58 11.24
C ASN A 21 -5.46 -4.16 9.82
N ALA A 22 -4.82 -3.52 8.85
CA ALA A 22 -4.55 -4.16 7.57
C ALA A 22 -3.29 -5.03 7.66
N GLY A 23 -3.36 -6.23 7.06
CA GLY A 23 -2.21 -7.11 6.88
C GLY A 23 -1.24 -6.62 5.80
N HIS A 24 -0.16 -7.36 5.63
CA HIS A 24 0.95 -7.05 4.74
C HIS A 24 0.58 -7.06 3.26
N LEU A 25 -0.29 -7.99 2.85
CA LEU A 25 -0.63 -8.23 1.44
C LEU A 25 -1.80 -7.35 0.98
N ILE A 26 -1.54 -6.06 0.73
CA ILE A 26 -2.56 -5.14 0.17
C ILE A 26 -2.70 -5.38 -1.33
N GLU A 27 -3.53 -6.36 -1.67
CA GLU A 27 -3.84 -6.78 -3.04
C GLU A 27 -4.93 -5.91 -3.71
N PRO A 28 -5.23 -6.10 -5.02
CA PRO A 28 -6.37 -5.45 -5.64
C PRO A 28 -7.71 -5.75 -4.92
N PRO A 29 -8.72 -4.87 -5.05
CA PRO A 29 -10.03 -5.03 -4.45
C PRO A 29 -10.64 -6.39 -4.68
N PHE A 30 -11.34 -6.91 -3.68
CA PHE A 30 -12.00 -8.21 -3.69
C PHE A 30 -11.07 -9.44 -3.78
N THR A 31 -9.75 -9.24 -3.70
CA THR A 31 -8.82 -10.36 -3.56
C THR A 31 -9.02 -11.05 -2.21
N PRO A 32 -9.09 -12.39 -2.15
CA PRO A 32 -9.31 -13.10 -0.90
C PRO A 32 -8.27 -12.75 0.17
N PHE A 33 -8.74 -12.45 1.37
CA PHE A 33 -7.88 -12.14 2.51
C PHE A 33 -7.11 -13.38 2.98
N THR A 34 -5.78 -13.29 2.96
CA THR A 34 -4.88 -14.37 3.39
C THR A 34 -4.12 -13.97 4.65
N ARG A 35 -4.50 -14.54 5.81
CA ARG A 35 -3.83 -14.25 7.10
C ARG A 35 -2.47 -14.90 7.26
N ALA A 36 -2.32 -16.09 6.68
CA ALA A 36 -1.11 -16.87 6.76
C ALA A 36 -0.97 -17.75 5.52
N SER A 37 0.27 -18.03 5.12
CA SER A 37 0.55 -19.03 4.09
C SER A 37 1.92 -19.64 4.28
N THR A 38 2.11 -20.79 3.64
CA THR A 38 3.40 -21.45 3.54
C THR A 38 4.33 -20.63 2.65
N PHE A 39 5.42 -20.13 3.21
CA PHE A 39 6.43 -19.34 2.52
C PHE A 39 7.75 -20.13 2.40
N LYS A 40 8.30 -20.21 1.19
CA LYS A 40 9.59 -20.85 0.94
C LYS A 40 10.69 -19.82 1.12
N SER A 41 11.67 -20.12 1.97
CA SER A 41 12.82 -19.24 2.14
C SER A 41 13.62 -19.17 0.86
N VAL A 42 13.87 -17.96 0.38
CA VAL A 42 14.75 -17.70 -0.78
C VAL A 42 16.21 -17.96 -0.41
N THR A 43 16.58 -17.81 0.86
CA THR A 43 17.98 -17.90 1.32
C THR A 43 18.41 -19.30 1.72
N ASN A 44 17.47 -20.19 2.09
CA ASN A 44 17.77 -21.52 2.61
C ASN A 44 16.83 -22.62 2.05
N PRO A 45 16.82 -22.93 0.75
CA PRO A 45 16.01 -24.04 0.23
C PRO A 45 16.52 -25.40 0.76
N PRO A 46 15.63 -26.34 1.19
CA PRO A 46 14.17 -26.36 1.02
C PRO A 46 13.37 -25.86 2.26
N PHE A 47 13.96 -25.03 3.11
CA PHE A 47 13.29 -24.55 4.33
C PHE A 47 12.01 -23.77 3.98
N THR A 48 10.92 -24.25 4.57
CA THR A 48 9.59 -23.70 4.39
C THR A 48 9.06 -23.29 5.77
N MET A 49 8.47 -22.11 5.86
CA MET A 49 7.95 -21.56 7.11
C MET A 49 6.52 -21.05 6.95
N MET A 50 5.77 -21.01 8.04
CA MET A 50 4.47 -20.35 8.06
C MET A 50 4.68 -18.84 8.20
N ALA A 51 4.36 -18.08 7.16
CA ALA A 51 4.35 -16.63 7.21
C ALA A 51 3.00 -16.13 7.72
N LEU A 52 3.02 -15.24 8.71
CA LEU A 52 1.85 -14.54 9.20
C LEU A 52 1.81 -13.16 8.54
N TRP A 53 0.85 -12.95 7.65
CA TRP A 53 0.69 -11.69 6.92
C TRP A 53 -0.11 -10.66 7.72
N GLY A 54 -0.78 -11.10 8.79
CA GLY A 54 -1.53 -10.22 9.68
C GLY A 54 -2.83 -9.69 9.07
N GLY A 55 -3.44 -8.75 9.78
CA GLY A 55 -4.67 -8.09 9.38
C GLY A 55 -5.96 -8.69 9.96
N GLU A 56 -7.01 -7.89 9.87
CA GLU A 56 -8.41 -8.23 10.13
C GLU A 56 -9.19 -8.14 8.81
N LEU A 57 -10.04 -9.13 8.53
CA LEU A 57 -10.73 -9.29 7.23
C LEU A 57 -11.37 -7.98 6.72
N VAL A 58 -12.20 -7.34 7.55
CA VAL A 58 -12.96 -6.15 7.13
C VAL A 58 -12.04 -4.94 6.97
N ALA A 59 -11.13 -4.70 7.92
CA ALA A 59 -10.19 -3.58 7.85
C ALA A 59 -9.25 -3.71 6.66
N HIS A 60 -8.78 -4.93 6.38
CA HIS A 60 -7.90 -5.21 5.26
C HIS A 60 -8.61 -5.06 3.91
N SER A 61 -9.84 -5.56 3.77
CA SER A 61 -10.64 -5.34 2.56
C SER A 61 -10.87 -3.86 2.27
N ARG A 62 -11.17 -3.05 3.30
CA ARG A 62 -11.28 -1.59 3.14
C ARG A 62 -9.97 -0.93 2.73
N ALA A 63 -8.84 -1.43 3.24
CA ALA A 63 -7.52 -0.94 2.87
C ALA A 63 -7.19 -1.26 1.40
N GLN A 64 -7.55 -2.45 0.90
CA GLN A 64 -7.41 -2.83 -0.51
C GLN A 64 -8.21 -1.88 -1.40
N ASP A 65 -9.48 -1.64 -1.07
CA ASP A 65 -10.36 -0.73 -1.83
C ASP A 65 -9.80 0.70 -1.90
N ASP A 66 -9.41 1.25 -0.75
CA ASP A 66 -8.92 2.63 -0.67
C ASP A 66 -7.55 2.80 -1.34
N ALA A 67 -6.60 1.89 -1.08
CA ALA A 67 -5.27 1.91 -1.69
C ALA A 67 -5.34 1.75 -3.22
N TRP A 68 -6.24 0.89 -3.69
CA TRP A 68 -6.46 0.71 -5.12
C TRP A 68 -7.05 1.93 -5.80
N ARG A 69 -7.97 2.66 -5.13
CA ARG A 69 -8.51 3.93 -5.67
C ARG A 69 -7.45 5.03 -5.70
N LYS A 70 -6.54 5.07 -4.71
CA LYS A 70 -5.50 6.11 -4.59
C LYS A 70 -4.30 5.89 -5.51
N THR A 71 -3.94 4.64 -5.80
CA THR A 71 -2.82 4.30 -6.70
C THR A 71 -2.92 4.96 -8.08
N PRO A 72 -4.00 4.79 -8.87
CA PRO A 72 -4.10 5.40 -10.19
C PRO A 72 -4.21 6.92 -10.14
N VAL A 73 -4.76 7.50 -9.07
CA VAL A 73 -4.76 8.96 -8.87
C VAL A 73 -3.33 9.46 -8.74
N PHE A 74 -2.55 8.86 -7.83
CA PHE A 74 -1.14 9.18 -7.66
C PHE A 74 -0.33 9.01 -8.95
N LEU A 75 -0.52 7.89 -9.66
CA LEU A 75 0.18 7.64 -10.92
C LEU A 75 -0.20 8.64 -12.00
N ARG A 76 -1.48 9.01 -12.11
CA ARG A 76 -1.94 10.01 -13.09
C ARG A 76 -1.28 11.36 -12.86
N GLU A 77 -1.28 11.83 -11.62
CA GLU A 77 -0.71 13.14 -11.26
C GLU A 77 0.81 13.22 -11.48
N ASN A 78 1.53 12.12 -11.30
CA ASN A 78 2.99 12.11 -11.33
C ASN A 78 3.58 11.61 -12.66
N LEU A 79 2.82 10.87 -13.46
CA LEU A 79 3.29 10.35 -14.75
C LEU A 79 2.70 11.10 -15.96
N TYR A 80 1.52 11.73 -15.82
CA TYR A 80 0.89 12.45 -16.92
C TYR A 80 1.12 13.96 -16.77
N VAL A 81 2.26 14.40 -17.29
CA VAL A 81 2.65 15.82 -17.38
C VAL A 81 1.81 16.50 -18.48
N GLY A 82 0.58 16.91 -18.17
CA GLY A 82 -0.25 17.60 -19.17
C GLY A 82 -1.67 18.00 -18.80
N MET A 83 -2.24 17.51 -17.69
CA MET A 83 -3.56 17.95 -17.23
C MET A 83 -3.47 18.48 -15.79
N LYS A 84 -3.35 19.79 -15.63
CA LYS A 84 -3.88 20.51 -14.46
C LYS A 84 -4.78 21.62 -14.99
N PRO A 85 -5.95 21.89 -14.37
CA PRO A 85 -6.11 21.91 -12.91
C PRO A 85 -7.38 21.19 -12.38
N GLY A 86 -7.35 20.72 -11.12
CA GLY A 86 -8.57 20.65 -10.31
C GLY A 86 -8.74 19.51 -9.28
N ALA A 87 -8.04 18.38 -9.39
CA ALA A 87 -8.22 17.30 -8.42
C ALA A 87 -7.32 17.51 -7.20
N SER A 88 -7.80 18.31 -6.25
CA SER A 88 -7.23 18.42 -4.90
C SER A 88 -7.62 17.18 -4.08
N PHE A 89 -6.67 16.68 -3.28
CA PHE A 89 -6.86 15.63 -2.26
C PHE A 89 -7.81 16.01 -1.13
N SER A 90 -8.46 17.17 -1.18
CA SER A 90 -9.29 17.69 -0.09
C SER A 90 -10.58 16.90 0.17
N ASN A 91 -10.97 15.95 -0.70
CA ASN A 91 -12.25 15.25 -0.61
C ASN A 91 -12.18 13.71 -0.72
N LEU A 92 -11.06 13.06 -0.39
CA LEU A 92 -10.96 11.59 -0.33
C LEU A 92 -10.41 11.07 1.00
#